data_AF-A0A6J1WCU8-F1
#
_entry.id   AF-A0A6J1WCU8-F1
#
_cell.length_a   1.000
_cell.length_b   1.000
_cell.length_c   1.000
_cell.angle_alpha   90.00
_cell.angle_beta   90.00
_cell.angle_gamma   90.00
#
_symmetry.space_group_name_H-M   'P 1'
#
loop_
_entity.id
_entity.type
_entity.pdbx_description
1 polymer ?
#
loop_
_entity_poly.entity_id
_entity_poly.type
_entity_poly.pdbx_seq_one_letter_code
_entity_poly.pdbx_strand_id
1 'polypeptide(L)'
;YVPIWLYPEPAFPPFCSGSAYVLSAPAAAAVLGAARLLPLLPVEDVYVALCAHHAGIAPRHLNHMAGATHYPPDACCYREVLLSVHEVEPAEMLSMWEAAEHPCTAWQRFLGLTRCQVLAWLAAGLPDS
;
A
#
# COMPACT_ATOMS: atom_id res chain seq x y z
N TYR A 1 -19.61 -4.46 -3.68
CA TYR A 1 -20.61 -3.91 -4.63
C TYR A 1 -20.99 -2.52 -4.17
N VAL A 2 -20.91 -1.52 -5.05
CA VAL A 2 -21.37 -0.15 -4.77
C VAL A 2 -22.60 0.10 -5.66
N PRO A 3 -23.77 0.44 -5.09
CA PRO A 3 -24.94 0.74 -5.90
C PRO A 3 -24.79 2.02 -6.72
N ILE A 4 -25.34 2.03 -7.93
CA ILE A 4 -25.25 3.19 -8.84
C ILE A 4 -25.91 4.46 -8.28
N TRP A 5 -26.95 4.32 -7.44
CA TRP A 5 -27.57 5.46 -6.78
C TRP A 5 -26.67 6.09 -5.70
N LEU A 6 -25.70 5.32 -5.19
CA LEU A 6 -24.73 5.79 -4.20
C LEU A 6 -23.50 6.39 -4.88
N TYR A 7 -23.06 5.79 -6.00
CA TYR A 7 -21.95 6.28 -6.80
C TYR A 7 -22.31 6.15 -8.29
N PRO A 8 -22.76 7.24 -8.94
CA PRO A 8 -23.27 7.19 -10.31
C PRO A 8 -22.16 7.20 -11.37
N GLU A 9 -20.93 7.53 -10.98
CA GLU A 9 -19.81 7.59 -11.91
C GLU A 9 -19.44 6.18 -12.40
N PRO A 10 -19.02 6.05 -13.67
CA PRO A 10 -18.72 4.76 -14.28
C PRO A 10 -17.45 4.09 -13.73
N ALA A 11 -16.58 4.86 -13.07
CA ALA A 11 -15.32 4.37 -12.52
C ALA A 11 -14.90 5.22 -11.30
N PHE A 12 -14.19 4.58 -10.37
CA PHE A 12 -13.57 5.29 -9.25
C PHE A 12 -12.39 6.16 -9.74
N PRO A 13 -12.08 7.28 -9.05
CA PRO A 13 -10.86 8.02 -9.32
C PRO A 13 -9.63 7.15 -8.99
N PRO A 14 -8.43 7.53 -9.44
CA PRO A 14 -7.20 6.89 -8.98
C PRO A 14 -7.15 6.84 -7.45
N PHE A 15 -6.93 5.67 -6.89
CA PHE A 15 -6.86 5.43 -5.45
C PHE A 15 -5.66 4.55 -5.11
N CYS A 16 -5.17 4.68 -3.88
CA CYS A 16 -4.17 3.74 -3.35
C CYS A 16 -4.90 2.51 -2.82
N SER A 17 -4.42 1.31 -3.15
CA SER A 17 -4.95 0.06 -2.60
C SER A 17 -4.94 0.06 -1.06
N GLY A 18 -5.97 -0.54 -0.46
CA GLY A 18 -6.13 -0.68 0.98
C GLY A 18 -5.03 -1.46 1.71
N SER A 19 -4.06 -2.08 1.01
CA SER A 19 -2.94 -2.77 1.66
C SER A 19 -2.11 -1.83 2.55
N ALA A 20 -1.78 -0.64 2.04
CA ALA A 20 -1.12 0.43 2.78
C ALA A 20 -1.01 1.70 1.93
N TYR A 21 -1.05 2.86 2.59
CA TYR A 21 -0.63 4.14 2.04
C TYR A 21 -0.15 5.06 3.16
N VAL A 22 0.64 6.07 2.81
CA VAL A 22 1.20 7.03 3.77
C VAL A 22 0.66 8.42 3.44
N LEU A 23 0.15 9.10 4.46
CA LEU A 23 -0.27 10.49 4.39
C LEU A 23 0.68 11.33 5.24
N SER A 24 1.11 12.47 4.71
CA SER A 24 1.72 13.50 5.54
C SER A 24 0.67 14.06 6.52
N ALA A 25 1.10 14.62 7.65
CA ALA A 25 0.17 15.20 8.61
C ALA A 25 -0.79 16.26 7.99
N PRO A 26 -0.33 17.19 7.11
CA PRO A 26 -1.24 18.11 6.42
C PRO A 26 -2.23 17.39 5.49
N ALA A 27 -1.78 16.35 4.77
CA ALA A 27 -2.66 15.58 3.90
C ALA A 27 -3.74 14.85 4.70
N ALA A 28 -3.37 14.23 5.83
CA ALA A 28 -4.33 13.57 6.73
C ALA A 28 -5.37 14.55 7.28
N ALA A 29 -4.94 15.76 7.68
CA ALA A 29 -5.87 16.80 8.14
C ALA A 29 -6.82 17.26 7.03
N ALA A 30 -6.33 17.42 5.80
CA ALA A 30 -7.15 17.82 4.65
C ALA A 30 -8.17 16.73 4.26
N VAL A 31 -7.74 15.47 4.21
CA VAL A 31 -8.62 14.30 4.00
C VAL A 31 -9.70 14.23 5.06
N LEU A 32 -9.34 14.41 6.33
CA LEU A 32 -10.30 14.43 7.44
C LEU A 32 -11.27 15.62 7.36
N GLY A 33 -10.83 16.76 6.82
CA GLY A 33 -11.69 17.89 6.50
C GLY A 33 -12.73 17.54 5.43
N ALA A 34 -12.29 16.97 4.32
CA ALA A 34 -13.15 16.55 3.21
C ALA A 34 -14.14 15.44 3.61
N ALA A 35 -13.73 14.50 4.48
CA ALA A 35 -14.59 13.43 4.97
C ALA A 35 -15.85 13.94 5.71
N ARG A 36 -15.80 15.16 6.29
CA ARG A 36 -16.98 15.78 6.91
C ARG A 36 -17.99 16.36 5.91
N LEU A 37 -17.57 16.54 4.66
CA LEU A 37 -18.37 17.18 3.61
C LEU A 37 -18.95 16.17 2.62
N LEU A 38 -18.33 15.00 2.50
CA LEU A 38 -18.67 13.98 1.52
C LEU A 38 -19.55 12.88 2.13
N PRO A 39 -20.52 12.34 1.38
CA PRO A 39 -21.29 11.18 1.81
C PRO A 39 -20.39 9.96 1.94
N LEU A 40 -20.66 9.10 2.93
CA LEU A 40 -19.91 7.88 3.16
C LEU A 40 -20.07 6.90 1.98
N LEU A 41 -18.96 6.32 1.54
CA LEU A 41 -18.91 5.24 0.57
C LEU A 41 -18.40 3.96 1.27
N PRO A 42 -19.06 2.80 1.12
CA PRO A 42 -18.74 1.56 1.83
C PRO A 42 -17.51 0.82 1.26
N VAL A 43 -16.62 1.55 0.60
CA VAL A 43 -15.34 1.08 0.06
C VAL A 43 -14.31 2.08 0.56
N GLU A 44 -13.58 1.71 1.62
CA GLU A 44 -12.84 2.65 2.46
C GLU A 44 -11.66 3.30 1.77
N ASP A 45 -10.92 2.55 0.95
CA ASP A 45 -9.78 3.05 0.18
C ASP A 45 -10.23 4.04 -0.92
N VAL A 46 -11.34 3.73 -1.58
CA VAL A 46 -12.01 4.64 -2.52
C VAL A 46 -12.55 5.88 -1.78
N TYR A 47 -13.13 5.73 -0.59
CA TYR A 47 -13.63 6.87 0.18
C TYR A 47 -12.51 7.83 0.58
N VAL A 48 -11.36 7.30 1.02
CA VAL A 48 -10.17 8.12 1.31
C VAL A 48 -9.66 8.82 0.04
N ALA A 49 -9.68 8.14 -1.11
CA ALA A 49 -9.29 8.75 -2.39
C ALA A 49 -10.25 9.87 -2.82
N LEU A 50 -11.56 9.71 -2.63
CA LEU A 50 -12.54 10.76 -2.88
C LEU A 50 -12.30 11.99 -1.98
N CYS A 51 -12.00 11.76 -0.70
CA CYS A 51 -11.65 12.83 0.23
C CYS A 51 -10.35 13.54 -0.16
N ALA A 52 -9.32 12.78 -0.55
CA ALA A 52 -8.05 13.33 -1.03
C ALA A 52 -8.24 14.15 -2.32
N HIS A 53 -9.01 13.63 -3.27
CA HIS A 53 -9.33 14.30 -4.52
C HIS A 53 -10.09 15.62 -4.27
N HIS A 54 -11.09 15.61 -3.38
CA HIS A 54 -11.80 16.82 -2.97
C HIS A 54 -10.87 17.86 -2.33
N ALA A 55 -9.85 17.42 -1.59
CA ALA A 55 -8.81 18.27 -1.02
C ALA A 55 -7.70 18.67 -2.03
N GLY A 56 -7.80 18.28 -3.30
CA GLY A 56 -6.79 18.59 -4.33
C GLY A 56 -5.50 17.78 -4.23
N ILE A 57 -5.53 16.63 -3.56
CA ILE A 57 -4.39 15.74 -3.33
C ILE A 57 -4.49 14.54 -4.28
N ALA A 58 -3.50 14.39 -5.16
CA ALA A 58 -3.39 13.24 -6.04
C ALA A 58 -2.57 12.11 -5.39
N PRO A 59 -2.98 10.84 -5.56
CA PRO A 59 -2.17 9.71 -5.11
C PRO A 59 -0.86 9.62 -5.90
N ARG A 60 0.17 9.04 -5.27
CA ARG A 60 1.46 8.77 -5.90
C ARG A 60 1.85 7.32 -5.62
N HIS A 61 2.16 6.60 -6.69
CA HIS A 61 2.67 5.24 -6.56
C HIS A 61 4.07 5.24 -5.94
N LEU A 62 4.34 4.26 -5.09
CA LEU A 62 5.63 4.05 -4.45
C LEU A 62 6.02 2.58 -4.59
N ASN A 63 7.11 2.32 -5.31
CA ASN A 63 7.59 0.97 -5.64
C ASN A 63 7.92 0.09 -4.41
N HIS A 64 8.03 0.71 -3.24
CA HIS A 64 8.33 0.05 -1.96
C HIS A 64 7.07 -0.43 -1.23
N MET A 65 5.88 -0.22 -1.80
CA MET A 65 4.63 -0.78 -1.29
C MET A 65 4.34 -2.07 -2.05
N ALA A 66 4.22 -3.20 -1.34
CA ALA A 66 3.98 -4.49 -1.97
C ALA A 66 2.63 -4.58 -2.71
N GLY A 67 1.64 -3.83 -2.27
CA GLY A 67 0.27 -3.96 -2.77
C GLY A 67 -0.27 -5.36 -2.46
N ALA A 68 -0.92 -5.97 -3.47
CA ALA A 68 -1.39 -7.36 -3.41
C ALA A 68 -0.29 -8.39 -3.75
N THR A 69 0.94 -7.96 -4.05
CA THR A 69 2.03 -8.88 -4.39
C THR A 69 2.51 -9.56 -3.12
N HIS A 70 2.46 -10.89 -3.11
CA HIS A 70 3.02 -11.68 -2.01
C HIS A 70 4.56 -11.73 -2.10
N TYR A 71 5.23 -11.21 -1.08
CA TYR A 71 6.69 -11.30 -0.93
C TYR A 71 7.03 -12.35 0.13
N PRO A 72 7.85 -13.37 -0.18
CA PRO A 72 8.27 -14.34 0.80
C PRO A 72 8.93 -13.66 2.01
N PRO A 73 8.78 -14.19 3.23
CA PRO A 73 9.43 -13.65 4.41
C PRO A 73 10.94 -13.52 4.20
N ASP A 74 11.45 -12.30 4.39
CA ASP A 74 12.87 -11.97 4.39
C ASP A 74 13.07 -10.65 5.12
N ALA A 75 13.71 -10.75 6.28
CA ALA A 75 13.89 -9.63 7.19
C ALA A 75 14.64 -8.45 6.54
N CYS A 76 15.59 -8.72 5.63
CA CYS A 76 16.36 -7.69 4.97
C CYS A 76 15.52 -6.94 3.94
N CYS A 77 14.72 -7.66 3.15
CA CYS A 77 13.80 -7.05 2.23
C CYS A 77 12.69 -6.28 2.96
N TYR A 78 12.09 -6.86 3.99
CA TYR A 78 11.01 -6.22 4.75
C TYR A 78 11.49 -4.96 5.48
N ARG A 79 12.75 -4.90 5.90
CA ARG A 79 13.32 -3.76 6.61
C ARG A 79 13.88 -2.67 5.70
N GLU A 80 14.61 -3.05 4.65
CA GLU A 80 15.41 -2.09 3.86
C GLU A 80 14.79 -1.75 2.51
N VAL A 81 13.79 -2.50 2.05
CA VAL A 81 13.25 -2.40 0.69
C VAL A 81 11.76 -2.13 0.69
N LEU A 82 10.99 -2.86 1.50
CA LEU A 82 9.54 -2.73 1.56
C LEU A 82 9.13 -1.81 2.72
N LEU A 83 8.05 -1.06 2.51
CA LEU A 83 7.38 -0.27 3.53
C LEU A 83 6.11 -0.95 4.03
N SER A 84 5.53 -1.82 3.21
CA SER A 84 4.37 -2.64 3.55
C SER A 84 4.39 -3.96 2.81
N VAL A 85 3.81 -4.96 3.46
CA VAL A 85 3.53 -6.31 2.94
C VAL A 85 2.12 -6.68 3.38
N HIS A 86 1.40 -7.41 2.53
CA HIS A 86 0.03 -7.86 2.81
C HIS A 86 0.02 -9.38 3.00
N GLU A 87 -1.04 -9.93 3.62
CA GLU A 87 -1.23 -11.37 3.84
C GLU A 87 -0.13 -12.07 4.67
N VAL A 88 0.42 -11.37 5.66
CA VAL A 88 1.41 -11.94 6.60
C VAL A 88 0.72 -12.41 7.88
N GLU A 89 0.98 -13.65 8.31
CA GLU A 89 0.38 -14.17 9.54
C GLU A 89 0.95 -13.46 10.80
N PRO A 90 0.18 -13.33 11.90
CA PRO A 90 0.67 -12.64 13.10
C PRO A 90 1.98 -13.21 13.67
N ALA A 91 2.17 -14.53 13.63
CA ALA A 91 3.41 -15.17 14.07
C ALA A 91 4.59 -14.82 13.15
N GLU A 92 4.34 -14.77 11.85
CA GLU A 92 5.34 -14.38 10.86
C GLU A 92 5.72 -12.89 11.01
N MET A 93 4.75 -12.00 11.25
CA MET A 93 5.01 -10.59 11.53
C MET A 93 5.97 -10.41 12.71
N LEU A 94 5.74 -11.13 13.82
CA LEU A 94 6.63 -11.11 14.98
C LEU A 94 8.02 -11.64 14.64
N SER A 95 8.10 -12.77 13.94
CA SER A 95 9.37 -13.37 13.54
C SER A 95 10.19 -12.44 12.62
N MET A 96 9.52 -11.71 11.71
CA MET A 96 10.16 -10.76 10.80
C MET A 96 10.59 -9.49 11.53
N TRP A 97 9.80 -9.03 12.52
CA TRP A 97 10.16 -7.91 13.37
C TRP A 97 11.44 -8.18 14.16
N GLU A 98 11.49 -9.32 14.86
CA GLU A 98 12.69 -9.75 15.62
C GLU A 98 13.91 -9.92 14.71
N ALA A 99 13.74 -10.59 13.56
CA ALA A 99 14.82 -10.78 12.61
C ALA A 99 15.32 -9.45 12.00
N ALA A 100 14.45 -8.45 11.86
CA ALA A 100 14.80 -7.12 11.35
C ALA A 100 15.64 -6.29 12.34
N GLU A 101 15.68 -6.63 13.62
CA GLU A 101 16.56 -5.95 14.59
C GLU A 101 18.04 -6.23 14.31
N HIS A 102 18.36 -7.36 13.66
CA HIS A 102 19.72 -7.74 13.31
C HIS A 102 20.17 -7.09 11.99
N PRO A 103 21.38 -6.49 11.92
CA PRO A 103 21.87 -5.89 10.69
C PRO A 103 22.12 -6.93 9.61
N CYS A 104 21.59 -6.68 8.41
CA CYS A 104 21.87 -7.48 7.23
C CYS A 104 23.33 -7.34 6.79
N THR A 105 23.97 -8.46 6.51
CA THR A 105 25.27 -8.46 5.83
C THR A 105 25.13 -7.93 4.41
N ALA A 106 26.24 -7.49 3.81
CA ALA A 106 26.26 -7.00 2.43
C ALA A 106 25.65 -8.03 1.44
N TRP A 107 25.92 -9.32 1.65
CA TRP A 107 25.36 -10.40 0.83
C TRP A 107 23.86 -10.58 1.02
N GLN A 108 23.37 -10.60 2.26
CA GLN A 108 21.94 -10.70 2.54
C GLN A 108 21.18 -9.50 1.97
N ARG A 109 21.77 -8.31 2.06
CA ARG A 109 21.20 -7.10 1.49
C ARG A 109 21.13 -7.18 -0.04
N PHE A 110 22.21 -7.60 -0.69
CA PHE A 110 22.23 -7.78 -2.15
C PHE A 110 21.19 -8.82 -2.60
N LEU A 111 21.15 -9.99 -1.97
CA LEU A 111 20.21 -11.06 -2.30
C LEU A 111 18.75 -10.66 -2.01
N GLY A 112 18.48 -9.99 -0.89
CA GLY A 112 17.15 -9.50 -0.54
C GLY A 112 16.64 -8.43 -1.52
N LEU A 113 17.49 -7.45 -1.85
CA LEU A 113 17.18 -6.40 -2.83
C LEU A 113 16.90 -6.98 -4.21
N THR A 114 17.79 -7.84 -4.71
CA THR A 114 17.62 -8.47 -6.02
C THR A 114 16.37 -9.32 -6.09
N ARG A 115 16.10 -10.12 -5.06
CA ARG A 115 14.87 -10.93 -4.97
C ARG A 115 13.62 -10.05 -5.01
N CYS A 116 13.60 -8.96 -4.25
CA CYS A 116 12.42 -8.09 -4.17
C CYS A 116 12.22 -7.25 -5.44
N GLN A 117 13.29 -6.82 -6.10
CA GLN A 117 13.21 -6.20 -7.42
C GLN A 117 12.69 -7.18 -8.49
N VAL A 118 13.15 -8.43 -8.48
CA VAL A 118 12.67 -9.47 -9.41
C VAL A 118 11.19 -9.76 -9.18
N LEU A 119 10.77 -9.95 -7.92
CA LEU A 119 9.36 -10.18 -7.60
C LEU A 119 8.47 -8.99 -7.97
N ALA A 120 8.92 -7.76 -7.70
CA ALA A 120 8.20 -6.55 -8.12
C ALA A 120 8.05 -6.46 -9.64
N TRP A 121 9.11 -6.80 -10.38
CA TRP A 121 9.08 -6.80 -11.85
C TRP A 121 8.16 -7.88 -12.41
N LEU A 122 8.20 -9.09 -11.83
CA LEU A 122 7.30 -10.18 -12.20
C LEU A 122 5.83 -9.81 -11.93
N ALA A 123 5.55 -9.16 -10.81
CA ALA A 123 4.21 -8.68 -10.47
C ALA A 123 3.73 -7.57 -11.43
N ALA A 124 4.59 -6.62 -11.79
CA ALA A 124 4.27 -5.56 -12.73
C ALA A 124 4.09 -6.05 -14.19
N GLY A 125 4.64 -7.23 -14.53
CA GLY A 125 4.50 -7.86 -15.84
C GLY A 125 3.26 -8.74 -16.00
N LEU A 126 2.52 -9.01 -14.92
CA LEU A 126 1.26 -9.73 -14.95
C LEU A 126 0.12 -8.73 -15.21
N PRO A 127 -0.70 -8.91 -16.26
CA PRO A 127 -1.87 -8.06 -16.45
C PRO A 127 -2.83 -8.23 -15.27
N ASP A 128 -3.25 -7.10 -14.68
CA ASP A 128 -4.27 -7.06 -13.63
C ASP A 128 -5.50 -7.86 -14.11
N SER A 129 -5.88 -8.89 -13.34
CA SER A 129 -7.02 -9.78 -13.65
C SER A 129 -8.33 -9.17 -13.18
#